data_AF-A0A1J7GT25-F1
#
_entry.id   AF-A0A1J7GT25-F1
#
_cell.length_a   1.000
_cell.length_b   1.000
_cell.length_c   1.000
_cell.angle_alpha   90.00
_cell.angle_beta   90.00
_cell.angle_gamma   90.00
#
_symmetry.space_group_name_H-M   'P 1'
#
loop_
_entity.id
_entity.type
_entity.pdbx_description
1 polymer ?
#
loop_
_entity_poly.entity_id
_entity_poly.type
_entity_poly.pdbx_seq_one_letter_code
_entity_poly.pdbx_strand_id
1 'polypeptide(L)'
;MSLNISPSNSSQQVLNLTISKNHEFSSKLSFAIIAEFNISISLWTSKTFKPSSQNMKSIDEKTIFNLLVNFIQAILHYGSNKNSPFIRFPNFESISNFSNLFNISFFTLLFLVCIYEAPREIRSLCVSTLKDHLTCSQSTKASNSLMKLLGSNLHEQWMRSMNLAITNWIGEIEAHYNMFRTPCPLFSYAFSNFGLWKVQLYCPIMSMDVENAKGQYSASEKLQFSLKYHQLESVLQFNYEVLIKEKWVEIMVNIDNIR
;
A
#
# COMPACT_ATOMS: atom_id res chain seq x y z
N MET A 1 14.66 -18.34 -9.54
CA MET A 1 14.44 -17.16 -10.39
C MET A 1 14.47 -15.94 -9.50
N SER A 2 15.19 -14.90 -9.91
CA SER A 2 15.28 -13.61 -9.21
C SER A 2 14.83 -12.49 -10.16
N LEU A 3 14.13 -11.50 -9.60
CA LEU A 3 13.72 -10.26 -10.26
C LEU A 3 14.42 -9.11 -9.53
N ASN A 4 15.27 -8.37 -10.25
CA ASN A 4 15.93 -7.17 -9.71
C ASN A 4 14.92 -6.03 -9.63
N ILE A 5 14.85 -5.35 -8.48
CA ILE A 5 13.83 -4.34 -8.22
C ILE A 5 14.42 -2.92 -8.09
N SER A 6 15.75 -2.78 -7.99
CA SER A 6 16.43 -1.49 -7.91
C SER A 6 17.03 -1.05 -9.26
N PRO A 7 17.11 0.27 -9.55
CA PRO A 7 17.72 0.78 -10.77
C PRO A 7 19.23 0.47 -10.79
N SER A 8 19.70 0.03 -11.95
CA SER A 8 21.08 -0.41 -12.17
C SER A 8 22.05 0.75 -12.32
N ASN A 9 22.41 1.44 -11.23
CA ASN A 9 23.55 2.35 -11.23
C ASN A 9 24.39 2.18 -9.96
N SER A 10 25.53 1.51 -10.14
CA SER A 10 26.77 1.50 -9.34
C SER A 10 26.66 1.52 -7.81
N SER A 11 26.60 0.34 -7.19
CA SER A 11 27.47 -0.15 -6.11
C SER A 11 26.78 -1.33 -5.39
N GLN A 12 27.19 -2.57 -5.69
CA GLN A 12 27.03 -3.86 -4.95
C GLN A 12 25.78 -4.17 -4.09
N GLN A 13 24.72 -3.37 -4.13
CA GLN A 13 23.58 -3.41 -3.22
C GLN A 13 22.31 -3.39 -4.05
N VAL A 14 21.65 -4.55 -4.16
CA VAL A 14 20.48 -4.73 -5.03
C VAL A 14 19.36 -5.35 -4.21
N LEU A 15 18.13 -4.88 -4.43
CA LEU A 15 16.96 -5.51 -3.84
C LEU A 15 16.32 -6.47 -4.85
N ASN A 16 16.30 -7.75 -4.51
CA ASN A 16 15.88 -8.84 -5.38
C ASN A 16 14.68 -9.58 -4.81
N LEU A 17 13.64 -9.77 -5.63
CA LEU A 17 12.61 -10.75 -5.33
C LEU A 17 13.10 -12.11 -5.80
N THR A 18 13.28 -13.05 -4.88
CA THR A 18 13.72 -14.41 -5.19
C THR A 18 12.64 -15.42 -4.87
N ILE A 19 12.63 -16.49 -5.66
CA ILE A 19 11.80 -17.67 -5.40
C ILE A 19 12.73 -18.77 -4.89
N SER A 20 12.55 -19.16 -3.63
CA SER A 20 13.31 -20.23 -3.00
C SER A 20 12.47 -21.51 -2.92
N LYS A 21 13.12 -22.64 -3.20
CA LYS A 21 12.54 -23.97 -3.05
C LYS A 21 13.23 -24.63 -1.88
N ASN A 22 12.47 -25.00 -0.86
CA ASN A 22 13.04 -25.72 0.27
C ASN A 22 13.10 -27.21 -0.08
N HIS A 23 14.31 -27.76 -0.20
CA HIS A 23 14.52 -29.14 -0.65
C HIS A 23 14.44 -30.18 0.48
N GLU A 24 14.56 -29.74 1.73
CA GLU A 24 14.65 -30.65 2.89
C GLU A 24 13.28 -31.13 3.40
N PHE A 25 12.21 -30.35 3.19
CA PHE A 25 10.88 -30.64 3.73
C PHE A 25 9.79 -30.45 2.67
N SER A 26 9.66 -31.41 1.76
CA SER A 26 8.72 -31.40 0.61
C SER A 26 8.99 -30.27 -0.38
N SER A 27 8.61 -30.44 -1.65
CA SER A 27 8.81 -29.48 -2.76
C SER A 27 8.03 -28.17 -2.61
N LYS A 28 8.10 -27.52 -1.45
CA LYS A 28 7.43 -26.28 -1.11
C LYS A 28 8.18 -25.08 -1.69
N LEU A 29 7.42 -24.15 -2.25
CA LEU A 29 7.90 -22.88 -2.77
C LEU A 29 7.60 -21.75 -1.80
N SER A 30 8.55 -20.83 -1.64
CA SER A 30 8.37 -19.57 -0.93
C SER A 30 8.93 -18.43 -1.75
N PHE A 31 8.33 -17.26 -1.60
CA PHE A 31 8.79 -16.01 -2.20
C PHE A 31 9.48 -15.19 -1.12
N ALA A 32 10.62 -14.61 -1.44
CA ALA A 32 11.38 -13.80 -0.51
C ALA A 32 11.84 -12.50 -1.17
N ILE A 33 11.68 -11.38 -0.47
CA ILE A 33 12.35 -10.12 -0.83
C ILE A 33 13.68 -10.13 -0.11
N ILE A 34 14.77 -10.08 -0.86
CA ILE A 34 16.14 -10.19 -0.37
C ILE A 34 16.87 -8.91 -0.74
N ALA A 35 17.66 -8.39 0.19
CA ALA A 35 18.69 -7.41 -0.13
C ALA A 35 20.03 -8.13 -0.31
N GLU A 36 20.60 -8.02 -1.49
CA GLU A 36 21.91 -8.57 -1.83
C GLU A 36 22.98 -7.51 -1.58
N PHE A 37 23.79 -7.76 -0.54
CA PHE A 37 25.04 -7.09 -0.25
C PHE A 37 26.19 -8.11 -0.37
N ASN A 38 27.26 -7.95 0.41
CA ASN A 38 28.25 -9.02 0.64
C ASN A 38 27.65 -10.28 1.29
N ILE A 39 26.52 -10.12 1.99
CA ILE A 39 25.71 -11.20 2.56
C ILE A 39 24.26 -10.95 2.15
N SER A 40 23.55 -11.99 1.69
CA SER A 40 22.14 -11.90 1.33
C SER A 40 21.27 -11.88 2.59
N ILE A 41 20.47 -10.82 2.77
CA ILE A 41 19.58 -10.66 3.92
C ILE A 41 18.14 -10.78 3.43
N SER A 42 17.39 -11.75 3.97
CA SER A 42 15.96 -11.87 3.67
C SER A 42 15.17 -10.84 4.46
N LEU A 43 14.55 -9.89 3.76
CA LEU A 43 13.74 -8.82 4.34
C LEU A 43 12.29 -9.25 4.57
N TRP A 44 11.77 -10.12 3.70
CA TRP A 44 10.41 -10.65 3.83
C TRP A 44 10.33 -12.04 3.23
N THR A 45 9.50 -12.92 3.80
CA THR A 45 9.21 -14.25 3.25
C THR A 45 7.72 -14.55 3.27
N SER A 46 7.21 -15.15 2.20
CA SER A 46 5.84 -15.63 2.10
C SER A 46 5.63 -16.91 2.89
N LYS A 47 4.37 -17.26 3.17
CA LYS A 47 4.03 -18.64 3.56
C LYS A 47 4.42 -19.60 2.43
N THR A 48 4.65 -20.85 2.80
CA THR A 48 5.05 -21.89 1.85
C THR A 48 3.87 -22.44 1.07
N PHE A 49 4.08 -22.71 -0.23
CA PHE A 49 3.07 -23.24 -1.15
C PHE A 49 3.48 -24.61 -1.66
N LYS A 50 2.53 -25.51 -1.85
CA LYS A 50 2.75 -26.77 -2.58
C LYS A 50 2.39 -26.55 -4.05
N PRO A 51 3.33 -26.69 -5.00
CA PRO A 51 3.00 -26.60 -6.42
C PRO A 51 2.04 -27.74 -6.81
N SER A 52 1.02 -27.42 -7.60
CA SER A 52 -0.04 -28.36 -8.01
C SER A 52 0.37 -29.28 -9.17
N SER A 53 1.48 -29.01 -9.86
CA SER A 53 1.90 -29.77 -11.05
C SER A 53 3.32 -30.37 -10.93
N GLN A 54 3.51 -31.54 -11.55
CA GLN A 54 4.82 -32.19 -11.71
C GLN A 54 5.74 -31.43 -12.70
N ASN A 55 5.20 -30.48 -13.47
CA ASN A 55 5.94 -29.66 -14.43
C ASN A 55 6.13 -28.23 -13.91
N MET A 56 7.30 -27.95 -13.33
CA MET A 56 7.71 -26.66 -12.74
C MET A 56 7.75 -25.44 -13.72
N LYS A 57 7.25 -25.54 -14.95
CA LYS A 57 7.41 -24.47 -15.96
C LYS A 57 6.45 -23.30 -15.79
N SER A 58 5.31 -23.48 -15.11
CA SER A 58 4.35 -22.40 -14.85
C SER A 58 3.83 -22.45 -13.41
N ILE A 59 3.74 -21.28 -12.79
CA ILE A 59 3.07 -21.11 -11.49
C ILE A 59 1.57 -21.14 -11.75
N ASP A 60 0.85 -22.01 -11.05
CA ASP A 60 -0.62 -22.15 -11.14
C ASP A 60 -1.33 -20.88 -10.62
N GLU A 61 -2.45 -20.51 -11.23
CA GLU A 61 -3.25 -19.32 -10.89
C GLU A 61 -3.65 -19.30 -9.41
N LYS A 62 -3.98 -20.47 -8.86
CA LYS A 62 -4.27 -20.64 -7.44
C LYS A 62 -3.08 -20.26 -6.55
N THR A 63 -1.85 -20.55 -6.99
CA THR A 63 -0.64 -20.17 -6.25
C THR A 63 -0.42 -18.66 -6.31
N ILE A 64 -0.65 -18.04 -7.47
CA ILE A 64 -0.55 -16.57 -7.63
C ILE A 64 -1.60 -15.86 -6.77
N PHE A 65 -2.84 -16.36 -6.74
CA PHE A 65 -3.89 -15.82 -5.88
C PHE A 65 -3.52 -15.97 -4.39
N ASN A 66 -3.05 -17.13 -3.96
CA ASN A 66 -2.61 -17.31 -2.57
C ASN A 66 -1.44 -16.38 -2.22
N LEU A 67 -0.54 -16.10 -3.17
CA LEU A 67 0.54 -15.15 -2.99
C LEU A 67 0.01 -13.71 -2.83
N LEU A 68 -1.00 -13.30 -3.61
CA LEU A 68 -1.71 -12.03 -3.40
C LEU A 68 -2.26 -11.92 -1.97
N VAL A 69 -2.94 -12.97 -1.50
CA VAL A 69 -3.46 -13.00 -0.11
C VAL A 69 -2.33 -12.87 0.91
N ASN A 70 -1.17 -13.49 0.67
CA ASN A 70 0.00 -13.33 1.54
C ASN A 70 0.52 -11.90 1.55
N PHE A 71 0.56 -11.21 0.39
CA PHE A 71 0.96 -9.81 0.34
C PHE A 71 0.02 -8.92 1.15
N ILE A 72 -1.29 -9.11 0.99
CA ILE A 72 -2.30 -8.33 1.71
C ILE A 72 -2.20 -8.59 3.22
N GLN A 73 -2.02 -9.85 3.64
CA GLN A 73 -1.79 -10.17 5.05
C GLN A 73 -0.54 -9.51 5.61
N ALA A 74 0.57 -9.53 4.86
CA ALA A 74 1.81 -8.91 5.28
C ALA A 74 1.67 -7.38 5.41
N ILE A 75 1.01 -6.74 4.44
CA ILE A 75 0.74 -5.30 4.46
C ILE A 75 -0.05 -4.92 5.72
N LEU A 76 -1.14 -5.63 6.01
CA LEU A 76 -1.97 -5.36 7.18
C LEU A 76 -1.23 -5.60 8.51
N HIS A 77 -0.20 -6.44 8.52
CA HIS A 77 0.62 -6.69 9.70
C HIS A 77 1.50 -5.50 10.08
N TYR A 78 1.98 -4.73 9.10
CA TYR A 78 2.77 -3.51 9.34
C TYR A 78 1.99 -2.42 10.08
N GLY A 79 0.66 -2.40 9.99
CA GLY A 79 -0.22 -1.45 10.69
C GLY A 79 -0.47 -1.74 12.18
N SER A 80 0.31 -2.63 12.81
CA SER A 80 0.22 -2.95 14.25
C SER A 80 -1.14 -3.49 14.71
N ASN A 81 -1.79 -4.35 13.92
CA ASN A 81 -2.90 -5.16 14.41
C ASN A 81 -2.42 -6.61 14.64
N LYS A 82 -2.20 -6.98 15.91
CA LYS A 82 -1.77 -8.34 16.29
C LYS A 82 -2.81 -9.41 15.94
N ASN A 83 -4.06 -9.00 15.73
CA ASN A 83 -5.11 -9.88 15.25
C ASN A 83 -5.04 -9.90 13.72
N SER A 84 -4.64 -11.04 13.16
CA SER A 84 -4.72 -11.26 11.71
C SER A 84 -6.18 -11.11 11.30
N PRO A 85 -6.55 -10.06 10.54
CA PRO A 85 -7.93 -9.90 10.14
C PRO A 85 -8.32 -11.09 9.27
N PHE A 86 -9.52 -11.63 9.47
CA PHE A 86 -10.03 -12.69 8.60
C PHE A 86 -10.31 -12.09 7.23
N ILE A 87 -9.46 -12.41 6.25
CA ILE A 87 -9.64 -11.89 4.88
C ILE A 87 -10.51 -12.87 4.10
N ARG A 88 -11.70 -12.40 3.71
CA ARG A 88 -12.56 -13.09 2.72
C ARG A 88 -12.37 -12.40 1.39
N PHE A 89 -11.79 -13.12 0.44
CA PHE A 89 -11.85 -12.69 -0.96
C PHE A 89 -12.95 -13.45 -1.69
N PRO A 90 -13.64 -12.79 -2.64
CA PRO A 90 -14.44 -13.51 -3.63
C PRO A 90 -13.54 -14.42 -4.48
N ASN A 91 -14.14 -15.40 -5.14
CA ASN A 91 -13.39 -16.36 -5.97
C ASN A 91 -12.53 -15.63 -7.02
N PHE A 92 -11.28 -16.05 -7.18
CA PHE A 92 -10.28 -15.33 -7.97
C PHE A 92 -10.67 -15.21 -9.46
N GLU A 93 -11.41 -16.18 -9.97
CA GLU A 93 -11.94 -16.23 -11.34
C GLU A 93 -12.90 -15.06 -11.65
N SER A 94 -13.49 -14.44 -10.63
CA SER A 94 -14.41 -13.30 -10.79
C SER A 94 -13.73 -11.93 -10.77
N ILE A 95 -12.43 -11.89 -10.49
CA ILE A 95 -11.71 -10.64 -10.25
C ILE A 95 -11.19 -10.09 -11.59
N SER A 96 -11.87 -9.06 -12.10
CA SER A 96 -11.38 -8.31 -13.25
C SER A 96 -10.05 -7.59 -12.93
N ASN A 97 -9.17 -7.47 -13.92
CA ASN A 97 -7.87 -6.80 -13.78
C ASN A 97 -6.94 -7.36 -12.69
N PHE A 98 -7.01 -8.67 -12.42
CA PHE A 98 -6.20 -9.35 -11.39
C PHE A 98 -4.70 -8.99 -11.43
N SER A 99 -4.09 -8.95 -12.62
CA SER A 99 -2.66 -8.58 -12.78
C SER A 99 -2.33 -7.21 -12.16
N ASN A 100 -3.21 -6.22 -12.34
CA ASN A 100 -2.99 -4.89 -11.78
C ASN A 100 -3.17 -4.87 -10.25
N LEU A 101 -4.13 -5.64 -9.73
CA LEU A 101 -4.34 -5.82 -8.29
C LEU A 101 -3.17 -6.53 -7.62
N PHE A 102 -2.60 -7.51 -8.32
CA PHE A 102 -1.38 -8.20 -7.90
C PHE A 102 -0.21 -7.23 -7.84
N ASN A 103 0.03 -6.47 -8.92
CA ASN A 103 1.12 -5.51 -8.98
C ASN A 103 1.03 -4.42 -7.91
N ILE A 104 -0.15 -3.81 -7.72
CA ILE A 104 -0.29 -2.76 -6.70
C ILE A 104 -0.08 -3.33 -5.29
N SER A 105 -0.55 -4.54 -5.02
CA SER A 105 -0.32 -5.19 -3.72
C SER A 105 1.15 -5.54 -3.52
N PHE A 106 1.81 -6.04 -4.56
CA PHE A 106 3.24 -6.31 -4.54
C PHE A 106 4.07 -5.04 -4.29
N PHE A 107 3.85 -3.98 -5.06
CA PHE A 107 4.58 -2.71 -4.89
C PHE A 107 4.31 -2.05 -3.55
N THR A 108 3.08 -2.18 -3.02
CA THR A 108 2.73 -1.69 -1.67
C THR A 108 3.49 -2.47 -0.59
N LEU A 109 3.47 -3.80 -0.64
CA LEU A 109 4.26 -4.62 0.28
C LEU A 109 5.74 -4.24 0.21
N LEU A 110 6.26 -4.13 -1.01
CA LEU A 110 7.65 -3.81 -1.24
C LEU A 110 8.04 -2.45 -0.68
N PHE A 111 7.17 -1.44 -0.84
CA PHE A 111 7.35 -0.12 -0.24
C PHE A 111 7.44 -0.19 1.29
N LEU A 112 6.58 -0.98 1.94
CA LEU A 112 6.63 -1.19 3.39
C LEU A 112 7.91 -1.90 3.80
N VAL A 113 8.28 -2.98 3.11
CA VAL A 113 9.52 -3.73 3.36
C VAL A 113 10.75 -2.83 3.20
N CYS A 114 10.76 -1.95 2.19
CA CYS A 114 11.84 -0.98 2.02
C CYS A 114 11.95 -0.02 3.22
N ILE A 115 10.83 0.52 3.70
CA ILE A 115 10.83 1.47 4.81
C ILE A 115 11.25 0.81 6.13
N TYR A 116 10.72 -0.38 6.43
CA TYR A 116 10.90 -1.01 7.74
C TYR A 116 12.11 -1.93 7.82
N GLU A 117 12.38 -2.70 6.76
CA GLU A 117 13.33 -3.83 6.81
C GLU A 117 14.61 -3.55 6.03
N ALA A 118 14.54 -2.80 4.93
CA ALA A 118 15.73 -2.58 4.10
C ALA A 118 16.76 -1.70 4.82
N PRO A 119 18.07 -1.96 4.63
CA PRO A 119 19.13 -1.12 5.16
C PRO A 119 19.02 0.33 4.67
N ARG A 120 19.51 1.26 5.50
CA ARG A 120 19.33 2.71 5.29
C ARG A 120 19.93 3.19 3.98
N GLU A 121 21.03 2.59 3.56
CA GLU A 121 21.83 2.97 2.40
C GLU A 121 21.05 2.83 1.08
N ILE A 122 20.18 1.82 0.97
CA ILE A 122 19.40 1.53 -0.25
C ILE A 122 17.95 2.00 -0.16
N ARG A 123 17.47 2.32 1.05
CA ARG A 123 16.06 2.62 1.32
C ARG A 123 15.55 3.80 0.49
N SER A 124 16.28 4.92 0.48
CA SER A 124 15.88 6.13 -0.24
C SER A 124 15.74 5.90 -1.75
N LEU A 125 16.72 5.21 -2.33
CA LEU A 125 16.71 4.83 -3.74
C LEU A 125 15.51 3.94 -4.06
N CYS A 126 15.28 2.89 -3.26
CA CYS A 126 14.15 1.98 -3.45
C CYS A 126 12.80 2.72 -3.35
N VAL A 127 12.62 3.54 -2.31
CA VAL A 127 11.39 4.34 -2.13
C VAL A 127 11.16 5.28 -3.32
N SER A 128 12.22 5.93 -3.82
CA SER A 128 12.12 6.82 -4.98
C SER A 128 11.70 6.10 -6.26
N THR A 129 12.21 4.88 -6.50
CA THR A 129 11.82 4.07 -7.67
C THR A 129 10.39 3.55 -7.54
N LEU A 130 9.98 3.14 -6.35
CA LEU A 130 8.64 2.60 -6.12
C LEU A 130 7.55 3.65 -6.23
N LYS A 131 7.87 4.91 -5.92
CA LYS A 131 6.96 6.05 -6.07
C LYS A 131 6.27 6.03 -7.43
N ASP A 132 7.04 5.95 -8.51
CA ASP A 132 6.51 6.06 -9.88
C ASP A 132 5.56 4.90 -10.20
N HIS A 133 5.86 3.70 -9.68
CA HIS A 133 4.99 2.53 -9.82
C HIS A 133 3.70 2.64 -9.00
N LEU A 134 3.75 3.27 -7.82
CA LEU A 134 2.58 3.43 -6.94
C LEU A 134 1.66 4.57 -7.40
N THR A 135 2.20 5.60 -8.06
CA THR A 135 1.45 6.83 -8.37
C THR A 135 0.99 6.94 -9.81
N CYS A 136 1.33 5.99 -10.67
CA CYS A 136 0.89 5.99 -12.05
C CYS A 136 -0.64 5.80 -12.15
N SER A 137 -1.25 6.32 -13.21
CA SER A 137 -2.71 6.30 -13.40
C SER A 137 -3.31 4.89 -13.36
N GLN A 138 -2.56 3.89 -13.82
CA GLN A 138 -2.96 2.49 -13.79
C GLN A 138 -3.01 1.95 -12.35
N SER A 139 -2.00 2.25 -11.54
CA SER A 139 -1.94 1.90 -10.13
C SER A 139 -3.03 2.58 -9.32
N THR A 140 -3.38 3.83 -9.63
CA THR A 140 -4.51 4.53 -9.01
C THR A 140 -5.85 3.84 -9.30
N LYS A 141 -6.08 3.38 -10.54
CA LYS A 141 -7.29 2.62 -10.87
C LYS A 141 -7.31 1.24 -10.19
N ALA A 142 -6.16 0.59 -10.12
CA ALA A 142 -6.00 -0.71 -9.47
C ALA A 142 -6.21 -0.62 -7.97
N SER A 143 -5.63 0.39 -7.30
CA SER A 143 -5.81 0.63 -5.87
C SER A 143 -7.28 0.92 -5.54
N ASN A 144 -7.97 1.74 -6.32
CA ASN A 144 -9.41 1.99 -6.14
C ASN A 144 -10.23 0.69 -6.23
N SER A 145 -9.90 -0.17 -7.19
CA SER A 145 -10.55 -1.47 -7.37
C SER A 145 -10.23 -2.42 -6.21
N LEU A 146 -8.99 -2.42 -5.74
CA LEU A 146 -8.55 -3.18 -4.57
C LEU A 146 -9.27 -2.74 -3.29
N MET A 147 -9.41 -1.43 -3.05
CA MET A 147 -10.11 -0.91 -1.87
C MET A 147 -11.59 -1.27 -1.87
N LYS A 148 -12.23 -1.29 -3.04
CA LYS A 148 -13.61 -1.81 -3.20
C LYS A 148 -13.68 -3.31 -2.88
N LEU A 149 -12.69 -4.09 -3.32
CA LEU A 149 -12.61 -5.53 -3.07
C LEU A 149 -12.38 -5.87 -1.59
N LEU A 150 -11.50 -5.12 -0.92
CA LEU A 150 -11.15 -5.29 0.49
C LEU A 150 -12.31 -4.91 1.44
N GLY A 151 -13.15 -3.95 1.03
CA GLY A 151 -14.19 -3.39 1.87
C GLY A 151 -13.64 -2.43 2.93
N SER A 152 -14.54 -1.73 3.64
CA SER A 152 -14.19 -0.60 4.51
C SER A 152 -13.14 -0.93 5.58
N ASN A 153 -13.31 -2.06 6.27
CA ASN A 153 -12.46 -2.40 7.43
C ASN A 153 -11.02 -2.71 7.01
N LEU A 154 -10.85 -3.55 5.97
CA LEU A 154 -9.52 -3.91 5.48
C LEU A 154 -8.86 -2.75 4.74
N HIS A 155 -9.65 -1.93 4.03
CA HIS A 155 -9.18 -0.69 3.43
C HIS A 155 -8.62 0.25 4.50
N GLU A 156 -9.33 0.49 5.60
CA GLU A 156 -8.82 1.35 6.67
C GLU A 156 -7.50 0.82 7.26
N GLN A 157 -7.42 -0.49 7.51
CA GLN A 157 -6.19 -1.12 8.03
C GLN A 157 -5.02 -1.06 7.03
N TRP A 158 -5.32 -1.20 5.74
CA TRP A 158 -4.34 -0.99 4.66
C TRP A 158 -3.79 0.43 4.71
N MET A 159 -4.67 1.42 4.81
CA MET A 159 -4.31 2.84 4.86
C MET A 159 -3.52 3.17 6.12
N ARG A 160 -3.86 2.59 7.28
CA ARG A 160 -3.07 2.72 8.52
C ARG A 160 -1.64 2.21 8.33
N SER A 161 -1.47 1.07 7.67
CA SER A 161 -0.16 0.47 7.41
C SER A 161 0.69 1.37 6.51
N MET A 162 0.08 1.87 5.43
CA MET A 162 0.74 2.79 4.49
C MET A 162 1.09 4.14 5.12
N ASN A 163 0.15 4.77 5.81
CA ASN A 163 0.38 6.09 6.41
C ASN A 163 1.38 6.03 7.55
N LEU A 164 1.40 4.96 8.35
CA LEU A 164 2.43 4.76 9.36
C LEU A 164 3.82 4.68 8.72
N ALA A 165 3.95 3.97 7.59
CA ALA A 165 5.21 3.89 6.86
C ALA A 165 5.62 5.25 6.29
N ILE A 166 4.68 5.99 5.70
CA ILE A 166 4.93 7.36 5.21
C ILE A 166 5.37 8.28 6.34
N THR A 167 4.69 8.25 7.50
CA THR A 167 5.08 9.04 8.68
C THR A 167 6.51 8.70 9.14
N ASN A 168 6.84 7.41 9.23
CA ASN A 168 8.18 6.97 9.61
C ASN A 168 9.24 7.44 8.61
N TRP A 169 8.94 7.33 7.32
CA TRP A 169 9.83 7.77 6.25
C TRP A 169 10.05 9.29 6.27
N ILE A 170 8.99 10.08 6.43
CA ILE A 170 9.10 11.54 6.53
C ILE A 170 9.92 11.91 7.78
N GLY A 171 9.66 11.29 8.93
CA GLY A 171 10.43 11.54 10.15
C GLY A 171 11.91 11.18 10.03
N GLU A 172 12.24 10.15 9.25
CA GLU A 172 13.63 9.82 8.95
C GLU A 172 14.29 10.87 8.04
N ILE A 173 13.61 11.31 6.96
CA ILE A 173 14.14 12.36 6.08
C ILE A 173 14.30 13.68 6.83
N GLU A 174 13.31 14.08 7.64
CA GLU A 174 13.31 15.32 8.43
C GLU A 174 14.54 15.44 9.32
N ALA A 175 14.99 14.33 9.92
CA ALA A 175 16.19 14.29 10.76
C ALA A 175 17.49 14.54 9.97
N HIS A 176 17.49 14.40 8.64
CA HIS A 176 18.68 14.47 7.78
C HIS A 176 18.63 15.61 6.75
N TYR A 177 17.45 16.10 6.37
CA TYR A 177 17.23 17.10 5.33
C TYR A 177 16.15 18.11 5.77
N ASN A 178 16.42 19.41 5.56
CA ASN A 178 15.49 20.50 5.86
C ASN A 178 14.29 20.60 4.90
N MET A 179 14.14 19.69 3.93
CA MET A 179 13.08 19.76 2.93
C MET A 179 12.04 18.66 3.15
N PHE A 180 10.87 19.10 3.61
CA PHE A 180 9.72 18.28 3.92
C PHE A 180 8.90 18.02 2.66
N ARG A 181 8.78 16.76 2.23
CA ARG A 181 7.79 16.36 1.22
C ARG A 181 7.43 14.90 1.36
N THR A 182 6.15 14.58 1.15
CA THR A 182 5.69 13.19 1.08
C THR A 182 6.42 12.46 -0.06
N PRO A 183 6.77 11.17 0.11
CA PRO A 183 7.44 10.41 -0.94
C PRO A 183 6.58 10.33 -2.20
N CYS A 184 5.25 10.26 -2.04
CA CYS A 184 4.25 10.17 -3.10
C CYS A 184 3.04 11.08 -2.80
N PRO A 185 2.21 11.43 -3.81
CA PRO A 185 0.85 11.87 -3.60
C PRO A 185 0.13 10.95 -2.60
N LEU A 186 -0.58 11.56 -1.67
CA LEU A 186 -1.37 10.83 -0.68
C LEU A 186 -2.59 10.19 -1.35
N PHE A 187 -3.04 9.07 -0.81
CA PHE A 187 -4.13 8.32 -1.40
C PHE A 187 -5.45 9.06 -1.22
N SER A 188 -6.14 9.22 -2.33
CA SER A 188 -7.53 9.66 -2.38
C SER A 188 -8.22 8.96 -3.54
N TYR A 189 -9.52 8.71 -3.37
CA TYR A 189 -10.33 8.23 -4.47
C TYR A 189 -11.74 8.79 -4.41
N ALA A 190 -12.33 8.88 -5.59
CA ALA A 190 -13.71 9.23 -5.77
C ALA A 190 -14.40 8.11 -6.56
N PHE A 191 -15.66 7.83 -6.24
CA PHE A 191 -16.51 7.02 -7.10
C PHE A 191 -17.93 7.56 -7.15
N SER A 192 -18.59 7.25 -8.26
CA SER A 192 -20.00 7.48 -8.48
C SER A 192 -20.69 6.14 -8.70
N ASN A 193 -21.80 5.89 -8.03
CA ASN A 193 -22.64 4.72 -8.26
C ASN A 193 -24.09 5.00 -7.86
N PHE A 194 -25.06 4.69 -8.73
CA PHE A 194 -26.52 4.75 -8.47
C PHE A 194 -26.98 5.93 -7.59
N GLY A 195 -26.72 7.16 -7.99
CA GLY A 195 -27.17 8.34 -7.23
C GLY A 195 -26.34 8.64 -5.97
N LEU A 196 -25.19 7.99 -5.79
CA LEU A 196 -24.22 8.28 -4.73
C LEU A 196 -22.89 8.73 -5.34
N TRP A 197 -22.39 9.87 -4.88
CA TRP A 197 -20.99 10.26 -5.02
C TRP A 197 -20.30 10.11 -3.67
N LYS A 198 -19.13 9.46 -3.68
CA LYS A 198 -18.30 9.34 -2.48
C LYS A 198 -16.86 9.67 -2.82
N VAL A 199 -16.29 10.56 -2.03
CA VAL A 199 -14.86 10.85 -1.96
C VAL A 199 -14.34 10.33 -0.63
N GLN A 200 -13.20 9.64 -0.66
CA GLN A 200 -12.52 9.20 0.54
C GLN A 200 -11.02 9.40 0.37
N LEU A 201 -10.39 9.96 1.39
CA LEU A 201 -8.97 10.26 1.42
C LEU A 201 -8.37 9.93 2.77
N TYR A 202 -7.06 9.69 2.77
CA TYR A 202 -6.29 9.52 3.98
C TYR A 202 -5.02 10.35 3.90
N CYS A 203 -4.64 10.95 5.01
CA CYS A 203 -3.48 11.81 5.10
C CYS A 203 -2.76 11.61 6.43
N PRO A 204 -1.46 11.28 6.45
CA PRO A 204 -0.66 11.36 7.67
C PRO A 204 -0.70 12.78 8.24
N ILE A 205 -0.99 12.94 9.54
CA ILE A 205 -1.02 14.28 10.17
C ILE A 205 0.34 14.97 10.02
N MET A 206 1.42 14.20 10.13
CA MET A 206 2.77 14.70 9.92
C MET A 206 2.97 15.36 8.56
N SER A 207 2.17 15.04 7.53
CA SER A 207 2.28 15.60 6.19
C SER A 207 1.45 16.87 5.95
N MET A 208 0.71 17.36 6.96
CA MET A 208 -0.17 18.51 6.85
C MET A 208 0.53 19.80 7.29
N ASP A 209 0.26 20.89 6.57
CA ASP A 209 0.73 22.23 6.94
C ASP A 209 -0.12 22.82 8.07
N VAL A 210 0.53 23.56 8.98
CA VAL A 210 -0.13 24.21 10.11
C VAL A 210 -0.56 25.63 9.70
N GLU A 211 -1.85 25.82 9.44
CA GLU A 211 -2.42 27.12 9.00
C GLU A 211 -2.49 28.18 10.11
N ASN A 212 -2.81 27.78 11.35
CA ASN A 212 -3.05 28.72 12.46
C ASN A 212 -2.39 28.24 13.77
N ALA A 213 -1.09 28.47 13.92
CA ALA A 213 -0.40 28.29 15.20
C ALA A 213 -0.67 29.49 16.15
N LYS A 214 -1.91 29.63 16.64
CA LYS A 214 -2.22 30.65 17.65
C LYS A 214 -1.83 30.15 19.04
N GLY A 215 -0.66 30.56 19.50
CA GLY A 215 -0.23 30.47 20.90
C GLY A 215 0.89 29.45 21.16
N GLN A 216 1.84 29.85 22.01
CA GLN A 216 2.87 29.00 22.63
C GLN A 216 2.25 28.04 23.66
N TYR A 217 1.26 27.23 23.25
CA TYR A 217 0.92 26.06 24.04
C TYR A 217 1.94 24.99 23.67
N SER A 218 2.99 24.87 24.49
CA SER A 218 3.90 23.72 24.45
C SER A 218 3.10 22.49 24.86
N ALA A 219 2.37 21.91 23.90
CA ALA A 219 1.81 20.59 24.07
C ALA A 219 2.93 19.67 24.56
N SER A 220 2.66 18.87 25.59
CA SER A 220 3.68 17.96 26.14
C SER A 220 4.31 17.15 25.00
N GLU A 221 5.63 16.94 25.05
CA GLU A 221 6.36 16.18 24.01
C GLU A 221 5.73 14.81 23.73
N LYS A 222 5.17 14.18 24.77
CA LYS A 222 4.41 12.92 24.65
C LYS A 222 3.17 13.04 23.77
N LEU A 223 2.41 14.13 23.92
CA LEU A 223 1.23 14.40 23.10
C LEU A 223 1.64 14.71 21.66
N GLN A 224 2.68 15.52 21.45
CA GLN A 224 3.20 15.81 20.11
C GLN A 224 3.68 14.54 19.41
N PHE A 225 4.44 13.69 20.11
CA PHE A 225 4.88 12.39 19.60
C PHE A 225 3.68 11.53 19.23
N SER A 226 2.66 11.42 20.10
CA SER A 226 1.47 10.61 19.80
C SER A 226 0.71 11.13 18.58
N LEU A 227 0.47 12.45 18.49
CA LEU A 227 -0.24 13.07 17.38
C LEU A 227 0.50 12.94 16.05
N LYS A 228 1.84 12.94 16.06
CA LYS A 228 2.69 12.74 14.86
C LYS A 228 2.32 11.47 14.10
N TYR A 229 1.92 10.41 14.81
CA TYR A 229 1.57 9.10 14.24
C TYR A 229 0.09 8.90 13.94
N HIS A 230 -0.74 9.93 14.11
CA HIS A 230 -2.13 9.88 13.70
C HIS A 230 -2.26 10.08 12.18
N GLN A 231 -3.39 9.63 11.64
CA GLN A 231 -3.82 9.90 10.28
C GLN A 231 -5.19 10.56 10.28
N LEU A 232 -5.38 11.52 9.38
CA LEU A 232 -6.69 12.00 8.98
C LEU A 232 -7.33 10.98 8.04
N GLU A 233 -8.54 10.57 8.35
CA GLU A 233 -9.46 9.96 7.39
C GLU A 233 -10.54 11.00 7.10
N SER A 234 -10.84 11.24 5.82
CA SER A 234 -12.02 12.03 5.44
C SER A 234 -12.89 11.27 4.46
N VAL A 235 -14.20 11.28 4.73
CA VAL A 235 -15.24 10.66 3.90
C VAL A 235 -16.29 11.72 3.59
N LEU A 236 -16.44 12.05 2.32
CA LEU A 236 -17.48 12.95 1.82
C LEU A 236 -18.43 12.16 0.94
N GLN A 237 -19.70 12.10 1.33
CA GLN A 237 -20.74 11.37 0.62
C GLN A 237 -21.88 12.32 0.27
N PHE A 238 -22.33 12.22 -0.98
CA PHE A 238 -23.41 13.01 -1.52
C PHE A 238 -24.39 12.12 -2.26
N ASN A 239 -25.68 12.32 -2.03
CA ASN A 239 -26.72 11.76 -2.87
C ASN A 239 -26.96 12.73 -4.03
N TYR A 240 -26.96 12.22 -5.26
CA TYR A 240 -27.18 13.02 -6.45
C TYR A 240 -28.33 12.49 -7.29
N GLU A 241 -29.11 13.40 -7.86
CA GLU A 241 -30.17 13.11 -8.83
C GLU A 241 -29.91 13.93 -10.10
N VAL A 242 -30.11 13.29 -11.26
CA VAL A 242 -29.90 13.93 -12.56
C VAL A 242 -31.23 14.00 -13.28
N LEU A 243 -31.71 15.22 -13.52
CA LEU A 243 -32.92 15.49 -14.29
C LEU A 243 -32.51 16.07 -15.66
N ILE A 244 -32.76 15.29 -16.71
CA ILE A 244 -32.49 15.72 -18.09
C ILE A 244 -33.69 16.54 -18.56
N LYS A 245 -33.47 17.81 -18.89
CA LYS A 245 -34.46 18.70 -19.53
C LYS A 245 -34.07 18.92 -20.99
N GLU A 246 -34.99 19.48 -21.79
CA GLU A 246 -34.80 19.62 -23.25
C GLU A 246 -33.53 20.40 -23.65
N LYS A 247 -33.13 21.41 -22.86
CA LYS A 247 -32.01 22.31 -23.18
C LYS A 247 -30.86 22.27 -22.17
N TRP A 248 -31.03 21.57 -21.05
CA TRP A 248 -30.06 21.58 -19.96
C TRP A 248 -30.21 20.34 -19.07
N VAL A 249 -29.19 20.07 -18.27
CA VAL A 249 -29.18 18.99 -17.28
C VAL A 249 -29.16 19.64 -15.90
N GLU A 250 -30.12 19.27 -15.07
CA GLU A 250 -30.18 19.67 -13.67
C GLU A 250 -29.59 18.55 -12.81
N ILE A 251 -28.62 18.89 -11.98
CA ILE A 251 -27.97 17.94 -11.06
C ILE A 251 -28.23 18.45 -9.65
N MET A 252 -29.08 17.75 -8.92
CA MET A 252 -29.33 18.02 -7.50
C MET A 252 -28.34 17.19 -6.69
N VAL A 253 -27.64 17.81 -5.73
CA VAL A 253 -26.65 17.15 -4.89
C VAL A 253 -26.95 17.48 -3.43
N ASN A 254 -27.23 16.45 -2.64
CA ASN A 254 -27.52 16.54 -1.21
C ASN A 254 -26.38 15.92 -0.42
N ILE A 255 -25.97 16.57 0.68
CA ILE A 255 -24.97 16.01 1.59
C ILE A 255 -25.61 14.84 2.32
N ASP A 256 -25.01 13.65 2.19
CA ASP A 256 -25.45 12.42 2.88
C ASP A 256 -24.65 12.23 4.17
N ASN A 257 -23.32 12.26 4.07
CA ASN A 257 -22.42 12.04 5.19
C ASN A 257 -21.09 12.76 4.99
N ILE A 258 -20.61 13.44 6.03
CA ILE A 258 -19.28 14.03 6.10
C ILE A 258 -18.66 13.56 7.41
N ARG A 259 -17.55 12.84 7.31
CA ARG A 259 -16.79 12.32 8.44
C ARG A 259 -15.31 12.66 8.32
#